data_AF-A0A2D6KDU0-F1
#
_entry.id   AF-A0A2D6KDU0-F1
#
_cell.length_a   1.000
_cell.length_b   1.000
_cell.length_c   1.000
_cell.angle_alpha   90.00
_cell.angle_beta   90.00
_cell.angle_gamma   90.00
#
_symmetry.space_group_name_H-M   'P 1'
#
loop_
_entity.id
_entity.type
_entity.pdbx_description
1 polymer ?
#
loop_
_entity_poly.entity_id
_entity_poly.type
_entity_poly.pdbx_seq_one_letter_code
_entity_poly.pdbx_strand_id
1 'polypeptide(L)'
;MPYTTTHVLVSIILIELFREYFVKNNYRFPRYYILIAAIAGIFPDIEYIFQFPDLQRAFLHSLFTPLIFLILGLVILKFNIKSSKVRERHLKLHLIAFIFAAGSLLHIILDSVLRDGARLFYPFSDVLYGLNLISLLPGSASFWLIALNTLLLFFWIFWMEFKLKVDDYF
;
A
#
# COMPACT_ATOMS: atom_id res chain seq x y z
N MET A 1 -3.41 14.17 -3.15
CA MET A 1 -2.76 12.95 -2.70
C MET A 1 -1.95 13.29 -1.46
N PRO A 2 -2.09 12.51 -0.39
CA PRO A 2 -1.11 12.46 0.70
C PRO A 2 0.30 12.28 0.16
N TYR A 3 1.30 12.55 0.99
CA TYR A 3 2.67 12.30 0.55
C TYR A 3 2.89 10.80 0.28
N THR A 4 3.71 10.48 -0.72
CA THR A 4 4.10 9.09 -1.03
C THR A 4 4.59 8.33 0.21
N THR A 5 5.29 9.01 1.12
CA THR A 5 5.70 8.45 2.42
C THR A 5 4.51 8.00 3.28
N THR A 6 3.38 8.71 3.27
CA THR A 6 2.16 8.30 3.98
C THR A 6 1.68 6.96 3.46
N HIS A 7 1.61 6.80 2.13
CA HIS A 7 1.18 5.56 1.50
C HIS A 7 2.11 4.38 1.83
N VAL A 8 3.43 4.61 1.83
CA VAL A 8 4.43 3.62 2.27
C VAL A 8 4.17 3.21 3.72
N LEU A 9 4.14 4.19 4.63
CA LEU A 9 4.06 3.93 6.07
C LEU A 9 2.77 3.19 6.44
N VAL A 10 1.62 3.63 5.94
CA VAL A 10 0.35 2.96 6.22
C VAL A 10 0.35 1.53 5.66
N SER A 11 0.88 1.32 4.46
CA SER A 11 0.93 -0.02 3.85
C SER A 11 1.82 -0.97 4.64
N ILE A 12 3.02 -0.55 5.06
CA ILE A 12 3.90 -1.40 5.87
C ILE A 12 3.30 -1.68 7.25
N ILE A 13 2.74 -0.65 7.91
CA ILE A 13 2.15 -0.78 9.25
C ILE A 13 0.99 -1.78 9.20
N LEU A 14 0.04 -1.62 8.28
CA LEU A 14 -1.15 -2.46 8.24
C LEU A 14 -0.83 -3.90 7.85
N ILE A 15 0.10 -4.12 6.90
CA ILE A 15 0.51 -5.48 6.52
C ILE A 15 1.33 -6.15 7.62
N GLU A 16 2.15 -5.39 8.36
CA GLU A 16 2.88 -5.90 9.51
C GLU A 16 1.96 -6.27 10.67
N LEU A 17 0.99 -5.42 10.99
CA LEU A 17 -0.06 -5.73 11.96
C LEU A 17 -0.85 -6.97 11.53
N PHE A 18 -1.24 -7.06 10.25
CA PHE A 18 -1.94 -8.24 9.74
C PHE A 18 -1.12 -9.53 9.93
N ARG A 19 0.17 -9.49 9.57
CA ARG A 19 1.10 -10.60 9.76
C ARG A 19 1.18 -11.02 11.23
N GLU A 20 1.33 -10.07 12.15
CA GLU A 20 1.50 -10.36 13.58
C GLU A 20 0.22 -10.91 14.23
N TYR A 21 -0.93 -10.31 13.95
CA TYR A 21 -2.18 -10.70 14.61
C TYR A 21 -2.86 -11.92 13.98
N PHE A 22 -2.80 -12.06 12.66
CA PHE A 22 -3.55 -13.11 11.94
C PHE A 22 -2.67 -14.26 11.44
N VAL A 23 -1.46 -13.98 10.94
CA VAL A 23 -0.59 -15.05 10.39
C VAL A 23 0.24 -15.71 11.49
N LYS A 24 0.80 -14.91 12.41
CA LYS A 24 1.65 -15.32 13.56
C LYS A 24 2.91 -16.13 13.22
N ASN A 25 3.11 -16.51 11.96
CA ASN A 25 4.17 -17.41 11.51
C ASN A 25 5.09 -16.72 10.49
N ASN A 26 6.31 -16.42 10.95
CA ASN A 26 7.34 -15.73 10.17
C ASN A 26 7.84 -16.53 8.95
N TYR A 27 7.73 -17.86 8.97
CA TYR A 27 8.11 -18.70 7.83
C TYR A 27 7.07 -18.66 6.71
N ARG A 28 5.79 -18.50 7.06
CA ARG A 28 4.71 -18.40 6.06
C ARG A 28 4.62 -17.01 5.43
N PHE A 29 5.05 -16.00 6.18
CA PHE A 29 5.03 -14.61 5.77
C PHE A 29 6.34 -13.91 6.21
N PRO A 30 7.44 -14.11 5.47
CA PRO A 30 8.73 -13.50 5.75
C PRO A 30 8.69 -11.97 5.63
N ARG A 31 9.64 -11.29 6.28
CA ARG A 31 9.76 -9.81 6.31
C ARG A 31 9.85 -9.18 4.91
N TYR A 32 10.33 -9.89 3.90
CA TYR A 32 10.32 -9.42 2.50
C TYR A 32 8.93 -9.00 2.02
N TYR A 33 7.85 -9.59 2.55
CA TYR A 33 6.50 -9.15 2.23
C TYR A 33 6.15 -7.77 2.78
N ILE A 34 6.80 -7.34 3.87
CA ILE A 34 6.67 -5.96 4.38
C ILE A 34 7.34 -4.98 3.43
N LEU A 35 8.51 -5.33 2.90
CA LEU A 35 9.15 -4.53 1.83
C LEU A 35 8.29 -4.46 0.57
N ILE A 36 7.67 -5.57 0.18
CA ILE A 36 6.74 -5.60 -0.96
C ILE A 36 5.51 -4.74 -0.67
N ALA A 37 5.01 -4.69 0.57
CA ALA A 37 3.91 -3.81 0.95
C ALA A 37 4.27 -2.32 0.81
N ALA A 38 5.50 -1.94 1.17
CA ALA A 38 6.01 -0.58 0.93
C ALA A 38 5.96 -0.22 -0.57
N ILE A 39 6.44 -1.12 -1.44
CA ILE A 39 6.41 -0.93 -2.90
C ILE A 39 4.97 -0.89 -3.42
N ALA A 40 4.11 -1.78 -2.93
CA ALA A 40 2.71 -1.85 -3.31
C ALA A 40 1.94 -0.58 -2.95
N GLY A 41 2.25 0.02 -1.80
CA GLY A 41 1.64 1.28 -1.34
C GLY A 41 1.96 2.46 -2.25
N ILE A 42 3.12 2.47 -2.91
CA ILE A 42 3.50 3.52 -3.87
C ILE A 42 3.24 3.14 -5.31
N PHE A 43 2.72 1.93 -5.57
CA PHE A 43 2.53 1.43 -6.93
C PHE A 43 1.65 2.36 -7.76
N PRO A 44 0.53 2.92 -7.23
CA PRO A 44 -0.25 3.88 -8.00
C PRO A 44 0.49 5.17 -8.35
N ASP A 45 1.46 5.58 -7.51
CA ASP A 45 2.31 6.80 -7.61
C ASP A 45 3.55 6.63 -8.54
N ILE A 46 3.78 5.45 -9.14
CA ILE A 46 4.93 5.26 -10.03
C ILE A 46 4.82 6.06 -11.33
N GLU A 47 3.62 6.52 -11.69
CA GLU A 47 3.36 7.35 -12.86
C GLU A 47 4.12 8.66 -12.83
N TYR A 48 4.39 9.22 -11.65
CA TYR A 48 5.21 10.42 -11.53
C TYR A 48 6.66 10.18 -11.93
N ILE A 49 7.17 8.96 -11.73
CA ILE A 49 8.52 8.55 -12.12
C ILE A 49 8.59 8.36 -13.64
N PHE A 50 7.57 7.71 -14.21
CA PHE A 50 7.54 7.38 -15.64
C PHE A 50 6.88 8.43 -16.52
N GLN A 51 6.41 9.54 -15.94
CA GLN A 51 5.72 10.65 -16.62
C GLN A 51 4.56 10.17 -17.51
N PHE A 52 3.74 9.26 -16.99
CA PHE A 52 2.63 8.74 -17.77
C PHE A 52 1.59 9.82 -18.11
N PRO A 53 0.92 9.73 -19.27
CA PRO A 53 -0.20 10.61 -19.60
C PRO A 53 -1.34 10.50 -18.58
N ASP A 54 -2.14 11.56 -18.44
CA ASP A 54 -3.20 11.68 -17.43
C ASP A 54 -4.20 10.50 -17.41
N LEU A 55 -4.46 9.89 -18.57
CA LEU A 55 -5.33 8.71 -18.69
C LEU A 55 -4.78 7.50 -17.92
N GLN A 56 -3.47 7.26 -17.99
CA GLN A 56 -2.81 6.15 -17.31
C GLN A 56 -2.72 6.42 -15.81
N ARG A 57 -2.49 7.68 -15.43
CA ARG A 57 -2.55 8.12 -14.03
C ARG A 57 -3.92 7.86 -13.42
N ALA A 58 -4.99 8.30 -14.07
CA ALA A 58 -6.35 8.07 -13.59
C ALA A 58 -6.68 6.58 -13.44
N PHE A 59 -6.12 5.73 -14.32
CA PHE A 59 -6.29 4.27 -14.22
C PHE A 59 -5.59 3.68 -13.00
N LEU A 60 -4.34 4.06 -12.73
CA LEU A 60 -3.59 3.56 -11.58
C LEU A 60 -4.26 3.90 -10.24
N HIS A 61 -4.92 5.06 -10.17
CA HIS A 61 -5.70 5.54 -9.02
C HIS A 61 -7.19 5.14 -9.04
N SER A 62 -7.52 4.04 -9.73
CA SER A 62 -8.89 3.49 -9.80
C SER A 62 -9.00 2.13 -9.10
N LEU A 63 -10.21 1.69 -8.77
CA LEU A 63 -10.45 0.37 -8.16
C LEU A 63 -10.07 -0.80 -9.09
N PHE A 64 -9.84 -0.55 -10.38
CA PHE A 64 -9.38 -1.58 -11.30
C PHE A 64 -7.94 -2.03 -11.00
N THR A 65 -7.08 -1.14 -10.51
CA THR A 65 -5.70 -1.49 -10.15
C THR A 65 -5.62 -2.58 -9.08
N PRO A 66 -6.20 -2.40 -7.87
CA PRO A 66 -6.21 -3.45 -6.86
C PRO A 66 -6.98 -4.69 -7.33
N LEU A 67 -8.05 -4.53 -8.12
CA LEU A 67 -8.84 -5.64 -8.65
C LEU A 67 -8.02 -6.52 -9.61
N ILE A 68 -7.21 -5.94 -10.49
CA ILE A 68 -6.33 -6.68 -11.40
C ILE A 68 -5.34 -7.54 -10.60
N PHE A 69 -4.72 -6.97 -9.57
CA PHE A 69 -3.80 -7.72 -8.71
C PHE A 69 -4.52 -8.80 -7.90
N LEU A 70 -5.74 -8.55 -7.45
CA LEU A 70 -6.55 -9.55 -6.76
C LEU A 70 -6.86 -10.73 -7.69
N ILE A 71 -7.36 -10.46 -8.90
CA ILE A 71 -7.65 -11.49 -9.91
C ILE A 71 -6.38 -12.26 -10.27
N LEU A 72 -5.26 -11.57 -10.49
CA LEU A 72 -3.98 -12.19 -10.78
C LEU A 72 -3.56 -13.14 -9.64
N GLY A 73 -3.68 -12.71 -8.39
CA GLY A 73 -3.40 -13.55 -7.22
C GLY A 73 -4.29 -14.79 -7.15
N LEU A 74 -5.58 -14.65 -7.43
CA LEU A 74 -6.53 -15.78 -7.50
C LEU A 74 -6.18 -16.76 -8.63
N VAL A 75 -5.81 -16.26 -9.80
CA VAL A 75 -5.36 -17.09 -10.94
C VAL A 75 -4.09 -17.86 -10.58
N ILE A 76 -3.07 -17.19 -10.05
CA ILE A 76 -1.82 -17.83 -9.62
C ILE A 76 -2.08 -18.91 -8.57
N LEU A 77 -2.97 -18.64 -7.62
CA LEU A 77 -3.35 -19.58 -6.58
C LEU A 77 -4.08 -20.80 -7.18
N LYS A 78 -5.09 -20.58 -8.03
CA LYS A 78 -5.91 -21.64 -8.65
C LYS A 78 -5.09 -22.56 -9.53
N PHE A 79 -4.19 -22.02 -10.34
CA PHE A 79 -3.34 -22.80 -11.24
C PHE A 79 -2.00 -23.22 -10.61
N ASN A 80 -1.78 -22.88 -9.33
CA ASN A 80 -0.55 -23.20 -8.59
C ASN A 80 0.73 -22.79 -9.35
N ILE A 81 0.72 -21.61 -9.96
CA ILE A 81 1.86 -21.10 -10.74
C ILE A 81 3.02 -20.83 -9.78
N LYS A 82 4.19 -21.41 -10.06
CA LYS A 82 5.40 -21.31 -9.23
C LYS A 82 6.53 -20.64 -10.01
N SER A 83 7.37 -19.93 -9.28
CA SER A 83 8.63 -19.38 -9.78
C SER A 83 9.76 -19.84 -8.86
N SER A 84 10.80 -20.47 -9.43
CA SER A 84 11.96 -20.96 -8.69
C SER A 84 12.67 -19.83 -7.96
N LYS A 85 12.99 -18.74 -8.67
CA LYS A 85 13.65 -17.53 -8.13
C LYS A 85 12.89 -16.90 -6.96
N VAL A 86 11.56 -16.89 -7.02
CA VAL A 86 10.71 -16.33 -5.95
C VAL A 86 10.70 -17.29 -4.74
N ARG A 87 10.65 -18.59 -5.00
CA ARG A 87 10.64 -19.63 -3.95
C ARG A 87 11.97 -19.74 -3.20
N GLU A 88 13.09 -19.45 -3.85
CA GLU A 88 14.42 -19.37 -3.21
C GLU A 88 14.44 -18.37 -2.04
N ARG A 89 13.62 -17.31 -2.12
CA ARG A 89 13.44 -16.32 -1.05
C ARG A 89 12.30 -16.67 -0.08
N HIS A 90 11.80 -17.90 -0.12
CA HIS A 90 10.63 -18.37 0.63
C HIS A 90 9.34 -17.57 0.35
N LEU A 91 9.25 -16.94 -0.83
CA LEU A 91 8.07 -16.19 -1.25
C LEU A 91 7.16 -17.05 -2.13
N LYS A 92 5.86 -16.77 -2.05
CA LYS A 92 4.79 -17.28 -2.90
C LYS A 92 4.25 -16.16 -3.78
N LEU A 93 4.14 -16.42 -5.07
CA LEU A 93 3.76 -15.40 -6.07
C LEU A 93 2.33 -14.86 -5.87
N HIS A 94 1.37 -15.71 -5.50
CA HIS A 94 -0.01 -15.23 -5.23
C HIS A 94 -0.07 -14.26 -4.05
N LEU A 95 0.75 -14.47 -3.01
CA LEU A 95 0.82 -13.53 -1.88
C LEU A 95 1.42 -12.19 -2.30
N ILE A 96 2.39 -12.18 -3.21
CA ILE A 96 2.91 -10.93 -3.78
C ILE A 96 1.78 -10.17 -4.47
N ALA A 97 1.02 -10.84 -5.34
CA ALA A 97 -0.13 -10.23 -6.02
C ALA A 97 -1.19 -9.74 -5.02
N PHE A 98 -1.52 -10.51 -3.98
CA PHE A 98 -2.46 -10.06 -2.94
C PHE A 98 -1.95 -8.86 -2.13
N ILE A 99 -0.65 -8.76 -1.87
CA ILE A 99 -0.06 -7.60 -1.21
C ILE A 99 -0.10 -6.37 -2.13
N PHE A 100 0.13 -6.54 -3.44
CA PHE A 100 -0.08 -5.45 -4.41
C PHE A 100 -1.53 -5.00 -4.46
N ALA A 101 -2.49 -5.93 -4.43
CA ALA A 101 -3.91 -5.62 -4.35
C ALA A 101 -4.23 -4.83 -3.06
N ALA A 102 -3.74 -5.29 -1.91
CA ALA A 102 -3.98 -4.63 -0.63
C ALA A 102 -3.31 -3.24 -0.56
N GLY A 103 -2.03 -3.13 -0.97
CA GLY A 103 -1.29 -1.87 -0.93
C GLY A 103 -1.86 -0.81 -1.86
N SER A 104 -2.21 -1.17 -3.11
CA SER A 104 -2.87 -0.24 -4.04
C SER A 104 -4.30 0.12 -3.60
N LEU A 105 -5.04 -0.79 -2.96
CA LEU A 105 -6.33 -0.47 -2.37
C LEU A 105 -6.18 0.53 -1.21
N LEU A 106 -5.21 0.29 -0.32
CA LEU A 106 -4.92 1.20 0.80
C LEU A 106 -4.51 2.58 0.27
N HIS A 107 -3.73 2.64 -0.80
CA HIS A 107 -3.40 3.90 -1.47
C HIS A 107 -4.66 4.67 -1.90
N ILE A 108 -5.56 4.03 -2.66
CA ILE A 108 -6.80 4.65 -3.15
C ILE A 108 -7.71 5.08 -1.99
N ILE A 109 -7.78 4.27 -0.92
CA ILE A 109 -8.53 4.63 0.29
C ILE A 109 -7.93 5.89 0.92
N LEU A 110 -6.60 5.98 1.04
CA LEU A 110 -5.94 7.14 1.63
C LEU A 110 -6.15 8.40 0.79
N ASP A 111 -6.06 8.33 -0.53
CA ASP A 111 -6.40 9.45 -1.42
C ASP A 111 -7.86 9.89 -1.25
N SER A 112 -8.78 8.93 -1.22
CA SER A 112 -10.20 9.19 -1.04
C SER A 112 -10.50 9.83 0.31
N VAL A 113 -9.85 9.38 1.38
CA VAL A 113 -10.15 9.83 2.75
C VAL A 113 -9.40 11.12 3.09
N LEU A 114 -8.10 11.18 2.83
CA LEU A 114 -7.25 12.25 3.34
C LEU A 114 -7.26 13.49 2.44
N ARG A 115 -7.03 13.35 1.12
CA ARG A 115 -6.80 14.51 0.25
C ARG A 115 -6.97 14.24 -1.24
N ASP A 116 -7.66 15.15 -1.90
CA ASP A 116 -7.92 15.23 -3.35
C ASP A 116 -8.88 14.17 -3.92
N GLY A 117 -9.21 13.10 -3.20
CA GLY A 117 -10.15 12.10 -3.69
C GLY A 117 -9.54 11.14 -4.72
N ALA A 118 -10.31 10.14 -5.14
CA ALA A 118 -9.91 9.19 -6.19
C ALA A 118 -11.04 8.97 -7.22
N ARG A 119 -10.67 8.74 -8.48
CA ARG A 119 -11.62 8.38 -9.55
C ARG A 119 -11.85 6.87 -9.57
N LEU A 120 -12.65 6.41 -8.61
CA LEU A 120 -12.80 4.99 -8.28
C LEU A 120 -13.16 4.09 -9.47
N PHE A 121 -13.98 4.59 -10.40
CA PHE A 121 -14.52 3.82 -11.52
C PHE A 121 -13.99 4.25 -12.90
N TYR A 122 -12.88 5.00 -12.95
CA TYR A 122 -12.22 5.32 -14.21
C TYR A 122 -11.78 4.04 -14.95
N PRO A 123 -11.96 3.89 -16.28
CA PRO A 123 -12.35 4.90 -17.27
C PRO A 123 -13.86 5.03 -17.52
N PHE A 124 -14.71 4.32 -16.79
CA PHE A 124 -16.17 4.37 -16.99
C PHE A 124 -16.81 5.61 -16.36
N SER A 125 -16.15 6.22 -15.37
CA SER A 125 -16.59 7.44 -14.71
C SER A 125 -15.40 8.29 -14.28
N ASP A 126 -15.46 9.59 -14.58
CA ASP A 126 -14.49 10.59 -14.15
C ASP A 126 -14.84 11.27 -12.82
N VAL A 127 -15.90 10.79 -12.14
CA VAL A 127 -16.33 11.36 -10.85
C VAL A 127 -15.24 11.13 -9.80
N LEU A 128 -14.88 12.23 -9.12
CA LEU A 128 -13.91 12.25 -8.04
C LEU A 128 -14.64 11.97 -6.71
N TYR A 129 -14.28 10.87 -6.05
CA TYR A 129 -14.85 10.49 -4.75
C TYR A 129 -13.86 10.78 -3.63
N GLY A 130 -14.26 11.55 -2.62
CA GLY A 130 -13.43 11.75 -1.45
C GLY A 130 -14.08 12.53 -0.31
N LEU A 131 -13.54 12.38 0.89
CA LEU A 131 -13.95 13.08 2.11
C LEU A 131 -13.13 14.34 2.37
N ASN A 132 -11.89 14.37 1.85
CA ASN A 132 -10.95 15.48 2.01
C ASN A 132 -10.78 15.92 3.47
N LEU A 133 -10.59 14.96 4.40
CA LEU A 133 -10.55 15.23 5.84
C LEU A 133 -9.52 16.29 6.23
N ILE A 134 -8.41 16.40 5.49
CA ILE A 134 -7.35 17.37 5.78
C ILE A 134 -7.82 18.81 5.58
N SER A 135 -8.76 19.05 4.66
CA SER A 135 -9.34 20.37 4.46
C SER A 135 -10.22 20.86 5.60
N LEU A 136 -10.66 19.94 6.48
CA LEU A 136 -11.47 20.26 7.65
C LEU A 136 -10.61 20.75 8.83
N LEU A 137 -9.29 20.56 8.76
CA LEU A 137 -8.36 20.95 9.83
C LEU A 137 -7.88 22.40 9.63
N PRO A 138 -7.73 23.19 10.71
CA PRO A 138 -7.25 24.57 10.61
C PRO A 138 -5.76 24.62 10.24
N GLY A 139 -5.35 25.56 9.39
CA GLY A 139 -3.95 25.71 8.96
C GLY A 139 -3.66 25.10 7.59
N SER A 140 -2.38 24.88 7.28
CA SER A 140 -2.00 24.37 5.95
C SER A 140 -2.13 22.85 5.87
N ALA A 141 -2.67 22.34 4.77
CA ALA A 141 -2.77 20.90 4.53
C ALA A 141 -1.40 20.20 4.59
N SER A 142 -0.34 20.88 4.12
CA SER A 142 1.03 20.39 4.18
C SER A 142 1.50 20.16 5.61
N PHE A 143 1.20 21.08 6.54
CA PHE A 143 1.55 20.92 7.95
C PHE A 143 0.93 19.65 8.54
N TRP A 144 -0.37 19.42 8.32
CA TRP A 144 -1.06 18.23 8.83
C TRP A 144 -0.56 16.92 8.21
N LEU A 145 -0.25 16.93 6.91
CA LEU A 145 0.34 15.76 6.25
C LEU A 145 1.74 15.43 6.79
N ILE A 146 2.57 16.44 7.07
CA ILE A 146 3.88 16.24 7.71
C ILE A 146 3.67 15.66 9.11
N ALA A 147 2.79 16.26 9.91
CA ALA A 147 2.49 15.79 11.26
C ALA A 147 1.99 14.34 11.28
N LEU A 148 1.10 13.98 10.35
CA LEU A 148 0.61 12.61 10.18
C LEU A 148 1.76 11.64 9.86
N ASN A 149 2.66 12.00 8.94
CA ASN A 149 3.83 11.17 8.62
C ASN A 149 4.76 10.99 9.81
N THR A 150 5.05 12.07 10.54
CA THR A 150 5.86 12.00 11.77
C THR A 150 5.21 11.08 12.79
N LEU A 151 3.89 11.17 12.97
CA LEU A 151 3.15 10.31 13.89
C LEU A 151 3.18 8.84 13.46
N LEU A 152 2.93 8.55 12.18
CA LEU A 152 2.99 7.20 11.63
C LEU A 152 4.38 6.59 11.74
N LEU A 153 5.42 7.37 11.46
CA LEU A 153 6.81 6.93 11.59
C LEU A 153 7.15 6.63 13.06
N PHE A 154 6.79 7.52 13.98
CA PHE A 154 7.01 7.30 15.41
C PHE A 154 6.25 6.06 15.90
N PHE A 155 4.99 5.90 15.50
CA PHE A 155 4.20 4.71 15.80
C PHE A 155 4.86 3.43 15.29
N TRP A 156 5.35 3.45 14.04
CA TRP A 156 6.00 2.28 13.45
C TRP A 156 7.32 1.92 14.16
N ILE A 157 8.16 2.91 14.48
CA ILE A 157 9.40 2.69 15.24
C ILE A 157 9.08 2.14 16.64
N PHE A 158 8.12 2.76 17.34
CA PHE A 158 7.67 2.29 18.65
C PHE A 158 7.17 0.85 18.59
N TRP A 159 6.38 0.51 17.56
CA TRP A 159 5.90 -0.85 17.35
C TRP A 159 7.04 -1.84 17.12
N MET A 160 8.00 -1.49 16.26
CA MET A 160 9.16 -2.32 15.96
C MET A 160 10.00 -2.60 17.21
N GLU A 161 10.27 -1.58 18.02
CA GLU A 161 11.06 -1.68 19.25
C GLU A 161 10.34 -2.55 20.29
N PHE A 162 9.12 -2.17 20.70
CA PHE A 162 8.49 -2.76 21.87
C PHE A 162 7.79 -4.09 21.58
N LYS A 163 7.23 -4.24 20.37
CA LYS A 163 6.47 -5.46 20.02
C LYS A 163 7.34 -6.48 19.32
N LEU A 164 8.07 -6.05 18.30
CA LEU A 164 8.85 -6.96 17.45
C LEU A 164 10.25 -7.23 18.00
N LYS A 165 10.69 -6.46 19.01
CA LYS A 165 12.01 -6.59 19.66
C LYS A 165 13.10 -6.71 18.61
N VAL A 166 13.13 -5.72 17.71
CA VAL A 166 14.14 -5.67 16.66
C VAL A 166 15.43 -5.19 17.30
N ASP A 167 16.24 -6.14 17.74
CA ASP A 167 17.48 -5.84 18.49
C ASP A 167 18.59 -5.28 17.59
N ASP A 168 18.56 -5.57 16.28
CA ASP A 168 19.53 -5.07 15.28
C ASP A 168 18.81 -4.27 14.19
N TYR A 169 19.13 -2.97 14.10
CA TYR A 169 18.66 -2.07 13.04
C TYR A 169 19.61 -2.04 11.82
N PHE A 170 20.72 -2.77 11.85
CA PHE A 170 21.74 -2.82 10.79
C PHE A 170 22.39 -4.20 10.64
#